data_AF-A0A087UGD3-F1
#
_entry.id   AF-A0A087UGD3-F1
#
_cell.length_a   1.000
_cell.length_b   1.000
_cell.length_c   1.000
_cell.angle_alpha   90.00
_cell.angle_beta   90.00
_cell.angle_gamma   90.00
#
_symmetry.space_group_name_H-M   'P 1'
#
loop_
_entity.id
_entity.type
_entity.pdbx_description
1 polymer ?
#
loop_
_entity_poly.entity_id
_entity_poly.type
_entity_poly.pdbx_seq_one_letter_code
_entity_poly.pdbx_strand_id
1 'polypeptide(L)' 'MHDQVIGPFFFTEKTVSSVVYLDMLENFVFPQLEELQLHIFLQQDGAPPHWDTIVRSSLNDHFTGTWIGRGGPIP' A
#
# COMPACT_ATOMS: atom_id res chain seq x y z
N MET A 1 2.82 -2.34 22.81
CA MET A 1 2.86 -1.45 21.63
C MET A 1 4.18 -1.74 20.96
N HIS A 2 4.14 -2.39 19.80
CA HIS A 2 5.34 -2.54 18.98
C HIS A 2 5.34 -1.36 18.03
N ASP A 3 6.07 -0.31 18.39
CA ASP A 3 6.28 0.86 17.53
C ASP A 3 7.31 0.48 16.45
N GLN A 4 6.93 -0.47 15.60
CA GLN A 4 7.74 -0.92 14.49
C GLN A 4 7.46 -0.05 13.27
N VAL A 5 8.51 0.57 12.75
CA VAL A 5 8.43 1.36 11.52
C VAL A 5 8.92 0.50 10.36
N ILE A 6 8.10 0.40 9.32
CA ILE A 6 8.47 -0.14 8.01
C ILE A 6 8.86 1.04 7.13
N GLY A 7 10.15 1.20 6.81
CA GLY A 7 10.64 2.27 5.95
C GLY A 7 12.04 2.78 6.32
N PRO A 8 12.43 3.97 5.81
CA PRO A 8 11.86 4.67 4.65
C PRO A 8 12.18 3.96 3.33
N PHE A 9 11.30 4.08 2.34
CA PHE A 9 11.59 3.70 0.96
C PHE A 9 11.89 4.95 0.14
N PHE A 10 12.98 4.93 -0.63
CA PHE A 10 13.38 6.05 -1.49
C PHE A 10 13.20 5.67 -2.95
N PHE A 11 12.32 6.38 -3.64
CA PHE A 11 12.11 6.21 -5.07
C PHE A 11 13.30 6.75 -5.86
N THR A 12 13.76 5.97 -6.85
CA THR A 12 14.78 6.44 -7.80
C THR A 12 14.16 7.34 -8.88
N GLU A 13 12.87 7.12 -9.15
CA GLU A 13 12.07 7.84 -10.11
C GLU A 13 11.75 9.24 -9.61
N LYS A 14 11.82 10.21 -10.52
CA LYS A 14 11.50 11.61 -10.22
C LYS A 14 10.03 11.83 -9.86
N THR A 15 9.15 10.98 -10.37
CA THR A 15 7.70 11.03 -10.16
C THR A 15 7.20 9.64 -9.81
N VAL A 16 6.43 9.54 -8.72
CA VAL A 16 5.74 8.31 -8.36
C VAL A 16 4.47 8.20 -9.19
N SER A 17 4.50 7.35 -10.23
CA SER A 17 3.30 6.95 -10.96
C SER A 17 2.58 5.81 -10.22
N SER A 18 1.37 5.47 -10.65
CA SER A 18 0.63 4.31 -10.12
C SER A 18 1.43 3.01 -10.21
N VAL A 19 2.19 2.83 -11.31
CA VAL A 19 3.02 1.63 -11.52
C VAL A 19 4.21 1.62 -10.55
N VAL A 20 4.89 2.76 -10.38
CA VAL A 20 6.02 2.87 -9.44
C VAL A 20 5.56 2.69 -7.99
N TYR A 21 4.39 3.22 -7.64
CA TYR A 21 3.80 3.03 -6.32
C TYR A 21 3.44 1.56 -6.08
N LEU A 22 2.79 0.91 -7.05
CA LEU A 22 2.45 -0.51 -6.96
C LEU A 22 3.69 -1.38 -6.81
N ASP A 23 4.74 -1.11 -7.59
CA ASP A 23 6.01 -1.84 -7.50
C ASP A 23 6.62 -1.77 -6.09
N MET A 24 6.57 -0.59 -5.45
CA MET A 24 7.00 -0.44 -4.06
C MET A 24 6.10 -1.21 -3.09
N LEU A 25 4.78 -1.20 -3.28
CA LEU A 25 3.88 -1.98 -2.42
C LEU A 25 4.19 -3.48 -2.49
N GLU A 26 4.28 -4.03 -3.70
CA GLU A 26 4.45 -5.46 -3.94
C GLU A 26 5.85 -5.96 -3.56
N ASN A 27 6.90 -5.20 -3.87
CA ASN A 27 8.27 -5.66 -3.66
C ASN A 27 8.87 -5.22 -2.32
N PHE A 28 8.31 -4.21 -1.65
CA PHE A 28 8.82 -3.73 -0.37
C PHE A 28 7.81 -3.89 0.76
N VAL A 29 6.59 -3.35 0.64
CA VAL A 29 5.65 -3.28 1.78
C VAL A 29 5.05 -4.63 2.13
N PHE A 30 4.46 -5.34 1.15
CA PHE A 30 3.72 -6.58 1.42
C PHE A 30 4.59 -7.67 2.04
N PRO A 31 5.81 -7.96 1.54
CA PRO A 31 6.66 -8.99 2.15
C PRO A 31 6.97 -8.72 3.62
N GLN A 32 7.23 -7.46 3.99
CA GLN A 32 7.50 -7.08 5.38
C GLN A 32 6.28 -7.27 6.28
N LEU A 33 5.08 -7.03 5.77
CA LEU A 33 3.84 -7.24 6.53
C LEU A 33 3.50 -8.72 6.70
N GLU A 34 3.73 -9.52 5.67
CA GLU A 34 3.55 -10.98 5.71
C GLU A 34 4.48 -11.64 6.73
N GLU A 35 5.76 -11.22 6.78
CA GLU A 35 6.72 -11.70 7.77
C GLU A 35 6.28 -11.44 9.22
N LEU A 36 5.61 -10.31 9.45
CA LEU A 36 5.10 -9.95 10.77
C LEU A 36 3.76 -10.64 11.10
N GLN A 37 3.14 -11.33 10.13
CA GLN A 37 1.85 -12.01 10.25
C GLN A 37 0.75 -11.13 10.86
N LEU A 38 0.78 -9.84 10.54
CA LEU A 38 -0.14 -8.86 11.13
C LEU A 38 -1.44 -8.78 10.32
N HIS A 39 -2.56 -8.87 11.01
CA HIS A 39 -3.82 -8.39 10.47
C HIS A 39 -3.86 -6.87 10.66
N ILE A 40 -3.73 -6.13 9.55
CA ILE A 40 -3.64 -4.67 9.58
C ILE A 40 -4.75 -3.98 8.78
N PHE A 41 -5.01 -2.73 9.16
CA PHE A 41 -5.70 -1.79 8.30
C PHE A 41 -4.68 -0.90 7.59
N LEU A 42 -4.68 -0.90 6.27
CA LEU A 42 -3.86 0.02 5.48
C LEU A 42 -4.65 1.31 5.23
N GLN A 43 -4.07 2.47 5.52
CA GLN A 43 -4.67 3.76 5.19
C GLN A 43 -3.73 4.57 4.30
N GLN A 44 -4.26 5.13 3.22
CA GLN A 44 -3.54 6.02 2.32
C GLN A 44 -4.35 7.27 2.00
N ASP A 45 -3.66 8.32 1.55
CA ASP A 45 -4.29 9.58 1.17
C ASP A 45 -4.89 9.53 -0.26
N GLY A 46 -5.41 10.67 -0.72
CA GLY A 46 -6.06 10.78 -2.03
C GLY A 46 -5.13 11.05 -3.22
N ALA A 47 -3.82 10.81 -3.10
CA ALA A 47 -2.88 11.06 -4.20
C ALA A 47 -3.26 10.27 -5.47
N PRO A 48 -3.04 10.81 -6.69
CA PRO A 48 -3.47 10.14 -7.92
C PRO A 48 -2.99 8.68 -8.08
N PRO A 49 -1.73 8.33 -7.76
CA PRO A 49 -1.25 6.94 -7.84
C PRO A 49 -2.05 5.97 -6.96
N HIS A 50 -2.52 6.42 -5.79
CA HIS A 50 -3.19 5.60 -4.79
C HIS A 50 -4.61 5.17 -5.22
N TRP A 51 -5.25 5.99 -6.06
CA TRP A 51 -6.59 5.69 -6.59
C TRP A 51 -6.54 4.67 -7.73
N ASP A 52 -5.44 4.57 -8.46
CA ASP A 52 -5.40 3.87 -9.75
C ASP A 52 -5.96 2.43 -9.65
N THR A 53 -6.64 1.99 -10.71
CA THR A 53 -7.28 0.69 -10.74
C THR A 53 -6.30 -0.44 -10.48
N ILE A 54 -5.05 -0.35 -10.96
CA ILE A 54 -4.04 -1.39 -10.72
C ILE A 54 -3.65 -1.46 -9.23
N VAL A 55 -3.54 -0.32 -8.57
CA VAL A 55 -3.19 -0.23 -7.15
C VAL A 55 -4.34 -0.75 -6.31
N ARG A 56 -5.57 -0.31 -6.58
CA ARG A 56 -6.76 -0.78 -5.85
C ARG A 56 -7.01 -2.27 -6.03
N SER A 57 -6.75 -2.82 -7.22
CA SER A 57 -6.87 -4.26 -7.45
C SER A 57 -5.92 -5.04 -6.54
N SER A 58 -4.63 -4.67 -6.54
CA SER A 58 -3.63 -5.32 -5.69
C SER A 58 -3.96 -5.18 -4.20
N LEU A 59 -4.46 -4.02 -3.77
CA LEU A 59 -4.90 -3.81 -2.38
C LEU A 59 -6.14 -4.62 -2.00
N ASN A 60 -7.07 -4.82 -2.92
CA ASN A 60 -8.22 -5.69 -2.68
C ASN A 60 -7.80 -7.15 -2.53
N ASP A 61 -6.75 -7.58 -3.23
CA ASP A 61 -6.23 -8.94 -3.16
C ASP A 61 -5.44 -9.19 -1.85
N HIS A 62 -4.67 -8.20 -1.38
CA HIS A 62 -3.81 -8.34 -0.19
C HIS A 62 -4.46 -7.87 1.12
N PHE A 63 -5.38 -6.90 1.07
CA PHE A 63 -6.07 -6.31 2.23
C PHE A 63 -7.59 -6.38 2.06
N THR A 64 -8.12 -7.57 1.77
CA THR A 64 -9.54 -7.79 1.54
C THR A 64 -10.41 -7.22 2.66
N GLY A 65 -11.08 -6.11 2.39
CA GLY A 65 -11.97 -5.43 3.36
C GLY A 65 -11.23 -4.68 4.48
N THR A 66 -9.91 -4.53 4.41
CA THR A 66 -9.10 -3.91 5.47
C THR A 66 -8.17 -2.81 4.96
N TRP A 67 -8.58 -2.08 3.92
CA TRP A 67 -7.88 -0.85 3.54
C TRP A 67 -8.84 0.33 3.36
N ILE A 68 -8.33 1.51 3.71
CA ILE A 68 -9.04 2.78 3.75
C ILE A 68 -8.40 3.70 2.72
N GLY A 69 -9.24 4.30 1.89
CA GLY A 69 -8.79 5.23 0.87
C GLY A 69 -9.85 5.45 -0.20
N ARG A 70 -9.56 6.40 -1.08
CA ARG A 70 -10.51 6.82 -2.11
C ARG A 70 -10.79 5.66 -3.09
N GLY A 71 -12.03 5.17 -3.11
CA GLY A 71 -12.44 4.03 -3.94
C GLY A 71 -12.12 2.65 -3.36
N GLY A 72 -11.76 2.60 -2.07
CA GLY A 72 -11.57 1.36 -1.31
C GLY A 72 -12.84 0.82 -0.65
N PRO A 73 -12.75 -0.33 0.03
CA PRO A 73 -13.88 -0.96 0.71
C PRO A 73 -14.35 -0.17 1.93
N ILE A 74 -13.47 0.66 2.52
CA ILE A 74 -13.77 1.52 3.65
C ILE A 74 -13.63 2.99 3.19
N PRO A 75 -14.73 3.77 3.17
CA PRO A 75 -14.74 5.17 2.73
C PRO A 75 -13.86 6.11 3.56
#